data_AF-A0A962SXX3-F1
#
_entry.id   AF-A0A962SXX3-F1
#
_cell.length_a   1.000
_cell.length_b   1.000
_cell.length_c   1.000
_cell.angle_alpha   90.00
_cell.angle_beta   90.00
_cell.angle_gamma   90.00
#
_symmetry.space_group_name_H-M   'P 1'
#
loop_
_entity.id
_entity.type
_entity.pdbx_description
1 polymer ?
#
loop_
_entity_poly.entity_id
_entity_poly.type
_entity_poly.pdbx_seq_one_letter_code
_entity_poly.pdbx_strand_id
1 'polypeptide(L)'
;MSEKDVADFANLGGNLLRIGFNRMPLMHKEPPYEFNEKAFAKLDQILDWCKHYGVKVVIDPHTMPGTERNTSTSPDDEIWHDFKYHDLLNSLWDRIARQYQNRNDVIVGYNLLNEPAARLLPFPDGP
;
A
#
# COMPACT_ATOMS: atom_id res chain seq x y z
N MET A 1 13.34 -4.85 3.53
CA MET A 1 13.06 -5.47 4.83
C MET A 1 13.32 -6.96 4.75
N SER A 2 14.13 -7.46 5.67
CA SER A 2 14.46 -8.86 5.92
C SER A 2 13.75 -9.37 7.17
N GLU A 3 13.76 -10.67 7.41
CA GLU A 3 13.27 -11.26 8.65
C GLU A 3 14.05 -10.75 9.88
N LYS A 4 15.37 -10.59 9.73
CA LYS A 4 16.24 -10.06 10.78
C LYS A 4 15.80 -8.66 11.21
N ASP A 5 15.39 -7.80 10.27
CA ASP A 5 14.90 -6.46 10.58
C ASP A 5 13.66 -6.52 11.49
N VAL A 6 12.75 -7.47 11.23
CA VAL A 6 11.53 -7.68 12.05
C VAL A 6 11.89 -8.24 13.43
N ALA A 7 12.80 -9.22 13.48
CA ALA A 7 13.26 -9.81 14.73
C ALA A 7 13.96 -8.78 15.63
N ASP A 8 14.88 -7.99 15.06
CA ASP A 8 15.59 -6.92 15.76
C ASP A 8 14.59 -5.86 16.28
N PHE A 9 13.61 -5.45 15.46
CA PHE A 9 12.57 -4.51 15.87
C PHE A 9 11.74 -5.02 17.04
N ALA A 10 11.33 -6.30 17.00
CA ALA A 10 10.59 -6.94 18.08
C ALA A 10 11.44 -7.02 19.37
N ASN A 11 12.73 -7.36 19.26
CA ASN A 11 13.66 -7.40 20.39
C ASN A 11 13.88 -6.04 21.05
N LEU A 12 13.73 -4.95 20.30
CA LEU A 12 13.76 -3.58 20.83
C LEU A 12 12.43 -3.15 21.49
N GLY A 13 11.43 -4.04 21.55
CA GLY A 13 10.10 -3.75 22.09
C GLY A 13 9.13 -3.13 21.09
N GLY A 14 9.50 -3.06 19.81
CA GLY A 14 8.62 -2.62 18.74
C GLY A 14 7.49 -3.62 18.49
N ASN A 15 6.26 -3.14 18.27
CA ASN A 15 5.08 -3.99 18.15
C ASN A 15 4.16 -3.69 16.96
N LEU A 16 4.45 -2.65 16.18
CA LEU A 16 3.65 -2.23 15.03
C LEU A 16 4.55 -1.69 13.92
N LEU A 17 4.40 -2.23 12.71
CA LEU A 17 5.05 -1.74 11.51
C LEU A 17 4.02 -1.26 10.48
N ARG A 18 4.25 -0.07 9.92
CA ARG A 18 3.57 0.39 8.71
C ARG A 18 4.45 0.05 7.51
N ILE A 19 3.99 -0.86 6.65
CA ILE A 19 4.78 -1.39 5.54
C ILE A 19 4.37 -0.70 4.24
N GLY A 20 5.24 0.21 3.78
CA GLY A 20 5.09 0.95 2.53
C GLY A 20 5.73 0.23 1.33
N PHE A 21 5.06 0.24 0.18
CA PHE A 21 5.53 -0.36 -1.08
C PHE A 21 6.03 0.67 -2.12
N ASN A 22 6.73 1.71 -1.67
CA ASN A 22 7.26 2.79 -2.54
C ASN A 22 8.26 2.31 -3.62
N ARG A 23 9.18 1.41 -3.27
CA ARG A 23 10.25 0.95 -4.19
C ARG A 23 9.83 -0.22 -5.05
N MET A 24 8.74 -0.87 -4.70
CA MET A 24 8.22 -2.05 -5.38
C MET A 24 6.69 -1.99 -5.33
N PRO A 25 6.06 -1.14 -6.16
CA PRO A 25 4.61 -0.93 -6.12
C PRO A 25 3.86 -2.25 -6.23
N LEU A 26 2.75 -2.37 -5.49
CA LEU A 26 1.87 -3.56 -5.55
C LEU A 26 1.13 -3.67 -6.90
N MET A 27 1.01 -2.57 -7.63
CA MET A 27 0.46 -2.50 -8.97
C MET A 27 1.41 -1.68 -9.86
N HIS A 28 1.65 -2.15 -11.08
CA HIS A 28 2.46 -1.41 -12.05
C HIS A 28 1.81 -0.07 -12.37
N LYS A 29 2.61 1.01 -12.40
CA LYS A 29 2.12 2.38 -12.61
C LYS A 29 1.84 2.73 -14.08
N GLU A 30 2.18 1.82 -14.99
CA GLU A 30 2.01 1.96 -16.44
C GLU A 30 1.08 0.88 -16.98
N PRO A 31 0.33 1.14 -18.07
CA PRO A 31 -0.44 0.12 -18.76
C PRO A 31 0.41 -1.13 -19.08
N PRO A 32 -0.12 -2.36 -18.89
CA PRO A 32 -1.53 -2.69 -18.61
C PRO A 32 -1.93 -2.66 -17.13
N TYR A 33 -1.16 -1.98 -16.26
CA TYR A 33 -1.42 -1.81 -14.82
C TYR A 33 -1.56 -3.14 -14.06
N GLU A 34 -0.73 -4.12 -14.41
CA GLU A 34 -0.77 -5.45 -13.79
C GLU A 34 -0.43 -5.41 -12.30
N PHE A 35 -0.96 -6.36 -11.54
CA PHE A 35 -0.50 -6.58 -10.18
C PHE A 35 0.93 -7.10 -10.17
N ASN A 36 1.75 -6.55 -9.28
CA ASN A 36 3.12 -6.98 -9.13
C ASN A 36 3.18 -8.19 -8.18
N GLU A 37 3.11 -9.39 -8.74
CA GLU A 37 3.11 -10.63 -7.96
C GLU A 37 4.37 -10.80 -7.08
N LYS A 38 5.51 -10.22 -7.49
CA LYS A 38 6.72 -10.20 -6.65
C LYS A 38 6.54 -9.32 -5.41
N ALA A 39 5.80 -8.22 -5.55
CA ALA A 39 5.48 -7.33 -4.43
C ALA A 39 4.51 -7.99 -3.45
N PHE A 40 3.47 -8.66 -3.95
CA PHE A 40 2.54 -9.43 -3.13
C PHE A 40 3.24 -10.59 -2.40
N ALA A 41 4.08 -11.37 -3.09
CA ALA A 41 4.86 -12.43 -2.44
C ALA A 41 5.79 -11.87 -1.34
N LYS A 42 6.33 -10.66 -1.53
CA LYS A 42 7.12 -10.01 -0.49
C LYS A 42 6.27 -9.55 0.69
N LEU A 43 5.06 -9.04 0.45
CA LEU A 43 4.11 -8.71 1.51
C LEU A 43 3.75 -9.96 2.31
N ASP A 44 3.49 -11.09 1.65
CA ASP A 44 3.20 -12.37 2.31
C ASP A 44 4.32 -12.77 3.27
N GLN A 45 5.57 -12.74 2.80
CA GLN A 45 6.74 -13.03 3.63
C GLN A 45 6.85 -12.09 4.84
N ILE A 46 6.61 -10.79 4.61
CA ILE A 46 6.66 -9.79 5.68
C ILE A 46 5.59 -10.08 6.74
N LEU A 47 4.37 -10.40 6.32
CA LEU A 47 3.27 -10.74 7.23
C LEU A 47 3.58 -12.01 8.02
N ASP A 48 4.20 -13.01 7.41
CA ASP A 48 4.61 -14.24 8.09
C ASP A 48 5.67 -13.97 9.17
N TRP A 49 6.69 -13.17 8.86
CA TRP A 49 7.69 -12.77 9.84
C TRP A 49 7.07 -11.93 10.98
N CYS A 50 6.25 -10.94 10.64
CA CYS A 50 5.59 -10.09 11.63
C CYS A 50 4.71 -10.92 12.57
N LYS A 51 3.93 -11.86 12.02
CA LYS A 51 3.16 -12.83 12.81
C LYS A 51 4.05 -13.65 13.74
N HIS A 52 5.16 -14.20 13.23
CA HIS A 52 6.08 -15.03 14.01
C HIS A 52 6.66 -14.27 15.22
N TYR A 53 7.05 -13.02 15.03
CA TYR A 53 7.66 -12.18 16.08
C TYR A 53 6.65 -11.35 16.88
N GLY A 54 5.34 -11.54 16.70
CA GLY A 54 4.32 -10.81 17.45
C GLY A 54 4.20 -9.32 17.08
N VAL A 55 4.69 -8.93 15.91
CA VAL A 55 4.62 -7.57 15.38
C VAL A 55 3.36 -7.42 14.52
N LYS A 56 2.57 -6.38 14.76
CA LYS A 56 1.37 -6.06 13.98
C LYS A 56 1.71 -5.23 12.75
N VAL A 57 0.84 -5.26 11.74
CA VAL A 57 1.09 -4.60 10.45
C VAL A 57 -0.06 -3.66 10.05
N VAL A 58 0.30 -2.46 9.60
CA VAL A 58 -0.53 -1.59 8.75
C VAL A 58 -0.01 -1.70 7.32
N ILE A 59 -0.88 -2.09 6.38
CA ILE A 59 -0.52 -2.17 4.96
C ILE A 59 -0.66 -0.80 4.32
N ASP A 60 0.38 -0.37 3.60
CA ASP A 60 0.42 0.87 2.85
C ASP A 60 0.94 0.58 1.42
N PRO A 61 0.07 0.54 0.40
CA PRO A 61 0.51 0.45 -0.99
C PRO A 61 1.47 1.58 -1.38
N HIS A 62 1.34 2.74 -0.73
CA HIS A 62 2.19 3.93 -0.80
C HIS A 62 2.22 4.68 -2.14
N THR A 63 2.15 3.97 -3.26
CA THR A 63 2.16 4.49 -4.62
C THR A 63 1.31 3.59 -5.52
N MET A 64 0.68 4.15 -6.54
CA MET A 64 -0.30 3.48 -7.41
C MET A 64 -0.33 4.16 -8.78
N PRO A 65 -0.99 3.56 -9.79
CA PRO A 65 -1.31 4.29 -11.02
C PRO A 65 -1.94 5.65 -10.73
N GLY A 66 -1.53 6.67 -11.50
CA GLY A 66 -2.03 8.03 -11.35
C GLY A 66 -1.31 8.89 -10.31
N THR A 67 -0.31 8.37 -9.60
CA THR A 67 0.66 9.21 -8.87
C THR A 67 1.94 9.33 -9.68
N GLU A 68 2.61 10.49 -9.67
CA GLU A 68 3.91 10.59 -10.39
C GLU A 68 5.05 10.02 -9.55
N ARG A 69 5.12 10.46 -8.30
CA ARG A 69 6.19 10.09 -7.37
C ARG A 69 5.90 8.77 -6.66
N ASN A 70 6.95 8.16 -6.14
CA ASN A 70 6.86 6.95 -5.33
C ASN A 70 6.85 7.23 -3.83
N THR A 71 6.95 8.49 -3.39
CA THR A 71 7.13 8.86 -1.99
C THR A 71 5.96 9.63 -1.39
N SER A 72 5.20 10.34 -2.21
CA SER A 72 4.09 11.20 -1.80
C SER A 72 3.21 11.50 -3.00
N THR A 73 1.97 11.94 -2.75
CA THR A 73 1.12 12.47 -3.82
C THR A 73 1.37 13.96 -4.04
N SER A 74 0.95 14.47 -5.18
CA SER A 74 1.01 15.90 -5.54
C SER A 74 -0.31 16.39 -6.14
N PRO A 75 -0.62 17.69 -6.08
CA PRO A 75 -1.87 18.23 -6.64
C PRO A 75 -2.02 18.08 -8.15
N ASP A 76 -0.93 17.77 -8.84
CA ASP A 76 -0.88 17.59 -10.29
C ASP A 76 -0.95 16.11 -10.69
N ASP A 77 -0.96 15.19 -9.72
CA ASP A 77 -1.13 13.75 -9.95
C ASP A 77 -2.50 13.46 -10.60
N GLU A 78 -2.52 12.56 -11.58
CA GLU A 78 -3.72 12.27 -12.36
C GLU A 78 -4.85 11.63 -11.55
N ILE A 79 -4.55 11.02 -10.40
CA ILE A 79 -5.55 10.52 -9.46
C ILE A 79 -6.53 11.62 -9.00
N TRP A 80 -6.14 12.89 -9.05
CA TRP A 80 -7.01 14.02 -8.69
C TRP A 80 -7.83 14.57 -9.85
N HIS A 81 -7.63 14.08 -11.07
CA HIS A 81 -8.21 14.66 -12.29
C HIS A 81 -8.97 13.64 -13.15
N ASP A 82 -8.75 12.33 -12.94
CA ASP A 82 -9.34 11.27 -13.75
C ASP A 82 -9.76 10.06 -12.91
N PHE A 83 -11.07 9.77 -12.89
CA PHE A 83 -11.66 8.68 -12.11
C PHE A 83 -11.18 7.29 -12.51
N LYS A 84 -10.57 7.11 -13.70
CA LYS A 84 -9.96 5.82 -14.06
C LYS A 84 -8.90 5.38 -13.04
N TYR A 85 -8.19 6.33 -12.41
CA TYR A 85 -7.19 6.03 -11.39
C TYR A 85 -7.82 5.67 -10.04
N HIS A 86 -9.04 6.15 -9.76
CA HIS A 86 -9.82 5.66 -8.62
C HIS A 86 -10.27 4.21 -8.85
N ASP A 87 -10.66 3.85 -10.08
CA ASP A 87 -11.01 2.46 -10.42
C ASP A 87 -9.80 1.52 -10.26
N LEU A 88 -8.62 1.95 -10.68
CA LEU A 88 -7.38 1.21 -10.47
C LEU A 88 -7.05 1.07 -8.98
N LEU A 89 -7.19 2.14 -8.20
CA LEU A 89 -7.02 2.10 -6.74
C LEU A 89 -8.02 1.14 -6.06
N ASN A 90 -9.28 1.18 -6.48
CA ASN A 90 -10.32 0.27 -6.01
C ASN A 90 -9.98 -1.18 -6.37
N SER A 91 -9.47 -1.44 -7.58
CA SER A 91 -9.06 -2.78 -7.99
C SER A 91 -7.91 -3.34 -7.14
N LEU A 92 -6.95 -2.48 -6.77
CA LEU A 92 -5.85 -2.83 -5.90
C LEU A 92 -6.35 -3.17 -4.48
N TRP A 93 -7.24 -2.35 -3.94
CA TRP A 93 -7.83 -2.61 -2.63
C TRP A 93 -8.74 -3.85 -2.61
N ASP A 94 -9.49 -4.13 -3.67
CA ASP A 94 -10.27 -5.38 -3.80
C ASP A 94 -9.34 -6.61 -3.79
N ARG A 95 -8.22 -6.57 -4.54
CA ARG A 95 -7.21 -7.63 -4.51
C ARG A 95 -6.63 -7.83 -3.11
N ILE A 96 -6.19 -6.75 -2.44
CA ILE A 96 -5.63 -6.81 -1.09
C ILE A 96 -6.65 -7.38 -0.10
N ALA A 97 -7.90 -6.91 -0.13
CA ALA A 97 -8.96 -7.36 0.75
C ALA A 97 -9.23 -8.86 0.58
N ARG A 98 -9.35 -9.35 -0.67
CA ARG A 98 -9.57 -10.78 -0.97
C ARG A 98 -8.41 -11.66 -0.54
N GLN A 99 -7.17 -11.25 -0.82
CA GLN A 99 -5.98 -12.04 -0.50
C GLN A 99 -5.73 -12.13 1.02
N TYR A 100 -6.05 -11.07 1.76
CA TYR A 100 -5.71 -10.94 3.17
C TYR A 100 -6.89 -11.00 4.15
N GLN A 101 -8.09 -11.35 3.69
CA GLN A 101 -9.31 -11.45 4.52
C GLN A 101 -9.16 -12.32 5.79
N ASN A 102 -8.27 -13.33 5.77
CA ASN A 102 -8.05 -14.27 6.88
C ASN A 102 -6.75 -14.00 7.66
N ARG A 103 -6.18 -12.78 7.56
CA ARG A 103 -4.91 -12.38 8.20
C ARG A 103 -5.11 -11.33 9.30
N ASN A 104 -6.28 -11.30 9.92
CA ASN A 104 -6.63 -10.36 11.01
C ASN A 104 -5.84 -10.60 12.31
N ASP A 105 -5.11 -11.71 12.40
CA ASP A 105 -4.18 -12.02 13.48
C ASP A 105 -2.88 -11.20 13.41
N VAL A 106 -2.54 -10.65 12.24
CA VAL A 106 -1.32 -9.85 12.02
C VAL A 106 -1.60 -8.45 11.45
N ILE A 107 -2.58 -8.31 10.55
CA ILE A 107 -2.96 -7.02 9.97
C ILE A 107 -3.94 -6.31 10.91
N VAL A 108 -3.61 -5.09 11.31
CA VAL A 108 -4.43 -4.24 12.21
C VAL A 108 -4.93 -2.95 11.56
N GLY A 109 -4.52 -2.68 10.32
CA GLY A 109 -5.00 -1.52 9.59
C GLY A 109 -4.57 -1.47 8.13
N TYR A 110 -5.25 -0.61 7.38
CA TYR A 110 -5.01 -0.33 5.97
C TYR A 110 -4.90 1.18 5.78
N ASN A 111 -3.76 1.63 5.26
CA ASN A 111 -3.54 3.03 4.91
C ASN A 111 -4.02 3.24 3.46
N LEU A 112 -5.26 3.71 3.28
CA LEU A 112 -5.90 3.79 1.96
C LEU A 112 -5.11 4.55 0.89
N LEU A 113 -4.52 5.70 1.26
CA LEU A 113 -3.70 6.53 0.37
C LEU A 113 -2.64 7.25 1.21
N ASN A 114 -1.39 7.25 0.74
CA ASN A 114 -0.30 7.93 1.43
C ASN A 114 -0.32 9.44 1.14
N GLU A 115 -0.41 10.26 2.19
CA GLU A 115 -0.30 11.73 2.16
C GLU A 115 -1.07 12.38 0.99
N PRO A 116 -2.41 12.33 0.97
CA PRO A 116 -3.23 13.00 -0.03
C PRO A 116 -2.91 14.50 -0.15
N ALA A 117 -2.57 14.94 -1.36
CA ALA A 117 -2.28 16.32 -1.68
C ALA A 117 -3.11 16.75 -2.90
N ALA A 118 -4.38 17.07 -2.67
CA ALA A 118 -5.29 17.58 -3.70
C ALA A 118 -5.39 19.11 -3.65
N ARG A 119 -5.75 19.75 -4.78
CA ARG A 119 -6.24 21.14 -4.75
C ARG A 119 -7.60 21.19 -4.05
N LEU A 120 -8.00 22.35 -3.53
CA LEU A 120 -9.29 22.52 -2.81
C LEU A 120 -10.53 22.19 -3.67
N LEU A 121 -10.40 22.23 -5.00
CA LEU A 121 -11.44 21.85 -5.97
C LEU A 121 -10.82 20.96 -7.06
N PRO A 122 -10.56 19.67 -6.78
CA PRO A 122 -9.93 18.79 -7.76
C PRO A 122 -10.90 18.37 -8.88
N PHE A 123 -12.21 18.35 -8.61
CA PHE A 123 -13.26 18.01 -9.56
C PHE A 123 -14.34 19.11 -9.58
N PRO A 124 -14.20 20.15 -10.42
CA PRO A 124 -15.18 21.24 -10.47
C PRO A 124 -16.58 20.77 -10.90
N ASP A 125 -16.66 19.66 -11.65
CA ASP A 125 -17.92 19.13 -12.20
C ASP A 125 -18.43 17.87 -11.47
N GLY A 126 -17.76 17.46 -10.37
CA GLY A 126 -18.10 16.25 -9.62
C GLY A 126 -17.60 14.94 -10.25
N PRO A 127 -17.92 13.78 -9.61
CA PRO A 127 -17.76 12.46 -10.22
C PRO A 127 -18.74 12.19 -11.37
#